data_AF-A4TFS8-F1
#
_entry.id   AF-A4TFS8-F1
#
_cell.length_a   1.000
_cell.length_b   1.000
_cell.length_c   1.000
_cell.angle_alpha   90.00
_cell.angle_beta   90.00
_cell.angle_gamma   90.00
#
_symmetry.space_group_name_H-M   'P 1'
#
loop_
_entity.id
_entity.type
_entity.pdbx_description
1 polymer ?
#
loop_
_entity_poly.entity_id
_entity_poly.type
_entity_poly.pdbx_seq_one_letter_code
_entity_poly.pdbx_strand_id
1 'polypeptide(L)'
;MTSLPAGTEEHWGSEAVCFRETPDAPELWTSERRPAQPVWTYLQQMCQRCPVQTRCAAEAVAAEQQSGIYAGVFVPERRKSKGWSAAMNQLREIAAESAGAASPRPGKGSRRG
;
A
#
# COMPACT_ATOMS: atom_id res chain seq x y z
N MET A 1 -12.15 3.68 -33.21
CA MET A 1 -12.35 3.48 -31.77
C MET A 1 -10.95 3.25 -31.20
N THR A 2 -10.35 4.26 -30.58
CA THR A 2 -8.92 4.29 -30.28
C THR A 2 -8.60 3.31 -29.15
N SER A 3 -7.95 2.19 -29.50
CA SER A 3 -7.34 1.28 -28.54
C SER A 3 -6.17 1.98 -27.85
N LEU A 4 -6.36 2.32 -26.57
CA LEU A 4 -5.28 2.70 -25.67
C LEU A 4 -4.45 1.43 -25.39
N PRO A 5 -3.10 1.48 -25.43
CA PRO A 5 -2.29 0.34 -25.07
C PRO A 5 -2.53 0.05 -23.59
N ALA A 6 -2.98 -1.17 -23.30
CA ALA A 6 -2.88 -1.80 -21.99
C ALA A 6 -1.39 -1.89 -21.65
N GLY A 7 -0.84 -0.77 -21.17
CA GLY A 7 0.53 -0.70 -20.73
C GLY A 7 0.63 -1.57 -19.51
N THR A 8 1.10 -2.81 -19.69
CA THR A 8 1.67 -3.65 -18.63
C THR A 8 1.05 -3.37 -17.27
N GLU A 9 -0.26 -3.64 -17.15
CA GLU A 9 -0.92 -3.77 -15.85
C GLU A 9 -0.31 -5.03 -15.24
N GLU A 10 0.93 -4.93 -14.76
CA GLU A 10 1.47 -5.88 -13.82
C GLU A 10 0.41 -5.99 -12.72
N HIS A 11 -0.28 -7.13 -12.69
CA HIS A 11 -1.34 -7.46 -11.74
C HIS A 11 -0.75 -7.60 -10.32
N TRP A 12 0.01 -6.61 -9.86
CA TRP A 12 0.55 -6.53 -8.50
C TRP A 12 -0.59 -6.53 -7.48
N GLY A 13 -1.79 -6.07 -7.88
CA GLY A 13 -3.03 -6.23 -7.11
C GLY A 13 -3.40 -7.69 -6.84
N SER A 14 -3.07 -8.64 -7.73
CA SER A 14 -3.28 -10.08 -7.51
C SER A 14 -2.32 -10.68 -6.48
N GLU A 15 -1.16 -10.05 -6.25
CA GLU A 15 -0.20 -10.43 -5.22
C GLU A 15 -0.51 -9.77 -3.86
N ALA A 16 -1.42 -8.80 -3.84
CA ALA A 16 -1.82 -8.11 -2.62
C ALA A 16 -2.54 -9.07 -1.67
N VAL A 17 -2.09 -9.12 -0.42
CA VAL A 17 -2.64 -10.01 0.61
C VAL A 17 -4.11 -9.67 0.90
N CYS A 18 -4.49 -8.39 0.87
CA CYS A 18 -5.87 -7.95 1.01
C CYS A 18 -6.79 -8.51 -0.09
N PHE A 19 -6.31 -8.57 -1.32
CA PHE A 19 -7.07 -9.15 -2.42
C PHE A 19 -7.14 -10.68 -2.34
N ARG A 20 -6.04 -11.34 -1.91
CA ARG A 20 -5.96 -12.80 -1.83
C ARG A 20 -6.71 -13.42 -0.66
N GLU A 21 -6.65 -12.80 0.51
CA GLU A 21 -7.27 -13.35 1.73
C GLU A 21 -8.72 -12.93 1.93
N THR A 22 -9.12 -11.80 1.34
CA THR A 22 -10.45 -11.23 1.54
C THR A 22 -11.12 -10.80 0.22
N PRO A 23 -11.10 -11.61 -0.86
CA PRO A 23 -11.64 -11.19 -2.16
C PRO A 23 -13.12 -10.81 -2.11
N ASP A 24 -13.88 -11.41 -1.21
CA ASP A 24 -15.33 -11.21 -1.06
C ASP A 24 -15.71 -9.98 -0.22
N ALA A 25 -14.75 -9.23 0.34
CA ALA A 25 -15.03 -8.11 1.25
C ALA A 25 -14.17 -6.86 0.96
N PRO A 26 -14.22 -6.30 -0.27
CA PRO A 26 -13.46 -5.12 -0.64
C PRO A 26 -13.87 -3.87 0.14
N GLU A 27 -15.08 -3.82 0.71
CA GLU A 27 -15.50 -2.71 1.56
C GLU A 27 -14.60 -2.51 2.80
N LEU A 28 -13.89 -3.54 3.27
CA LEU A 28 -13.05 -3.45 4.47
C LEU A 28 -11.87 -2.47 4.30
N TRP A 29 -11.33 -2.32 3.10
CA TRP A 29 -10.22 -1.40 2.80
C TRP A 29 -10.61 -0.26 1.84
N THR A 30 -11.79 -0.31 1.20
CA THR A 30 -12.32 0.80 0.38
C THR A 30 -13.28 1.71 1.14
N SER A 31 -13.63 1.37 2.38
CA SER A 31 -14.52 2.20 3.21
C SER A 31 -14.00 3.63 3.41
N GLU A 32 -14.88 4.60 3.19
CA GLU A 32 -14.63 6.03 3.48
C GLU A 32 -14.57 6.31 4.99
N ARG A 33 -15.07 5.38 5.81
CA ARG A 33 -15.03 5.44 7.27
C ARG A 33 -13.89 4.62 7.80
N ARG A 34 -13.24 5.14 8.84
CA ARG A 34 -12.23 4.40 9.59
C ARG A 34 -12.88 3.15 10.19
N PRO A 35 -12.35 1.94 9.90
CA PRO A 35 -12.92 0.71 10.45
C PRO A 35 -12.75 0.68 11.97
N ALA A 36 -13.53 -0.20 12.63
CA ALA A 36 -13.40 -0.42 14.07
C ALA A 36 -11.96 -0.80 14.43
N GLN A 37 -11.49 -0.38 15.60
CA GLN A 37 -10.12 -0.59 16.05
C GLN A 37 -9.58 -2.04 15.90
N PRO A 38 -10.33 -3.11 16.21
CA PRO A 38 -9.86 -4.49 15.96
C PRO A 38 -9.68 -4.81 14.47
N VAL A 39 -10.58 -4.34 13.61
CA VAL A 39 -10.49 -4.51 12.15
C VAL A 39 -9.30 -3.72 11.60
N TRP A 40 -9.09 -2.50 12.12
CA TRP A 40 -7.94 -1.68 11.76
C TRP A 40 -6.62 -2.37 12.08
N THR A 41 -6.45 -2.90 13.30
CA THR A 41 -5.24 -3.63 13.70
C THR A 41 -5.00 -4.85 12.81
N TYR A 42 -6.07 -5.59 12.48
CA TYR A 42 -5.98 -6.74 11.58
C TYR A 42 -5.51 -6.33 10.17
N LEU A 43 -6.10 -5.29 9.59
CA LEU A 43 -5.70 -4.76 8.27
C LEU A 43 -4.26 -4.23 8.27
N GLN A 44 -3.82 -3.57 9.35
CA GLN A 44 -2.43 -3.15 9.49
C GLN A 44 -1.46 -4.33 9.48
N GLN A 45 -1.78 -5.39 10.24
CA GLN A 45 -0.97 -6.62 10.25
C GLN A 45 -0.95 -7.30 8.88
N MET A 46 -2.07 -7.30 8.15
CA MET A 46 -2.13 -7.77 6.76
C MET A 46 -1.21 -6.98 5.83
N CYS A 47 -1.23 -5.65 5.93
CA CYS A 47 -0.38 -4.81 5.09
C CYS A 47 1.12 -4.99 5.41
N GLN A 48 1.49 -5.23 6.67
CA GLN A 48 2.88 -5.48 7.06
C GLN A 48 3.47 -6.76 6.45
N ARG A 49 2.65 -7.78 6.18
CA ARG A 49 3.07 -9.02 5.52
C ARG A 49 2.87 -9.00 4.00
N CYS A 50 2.42 -7.88 3.44
CA CYS A 50 2.10 -7.79 2.02
C CYS A 50 3.36 -7.50 1.19
N PRO A 51 3.73 -8.35 0.22
CA PRO A 51 4.95 -8.17 -0.56
C PRO A 51 4.90 -6.91 -1.46
N VAL A 52 3.68 -6.48 -1.82
CA VAL A 52 3.44 -5.29 -2.65
C VAL A 52 3.12 -4.04 -1.83
N GLN A 53 3.38 -4.04 -0.50
CA GLN A 53 3.05 -2.91 0.38
C GLN A 53 3.59 -1.58 -0.16
N THR A 54 4.82 -1.58 -0.65
CA THR A 54 5.50 -0.37 -1.07
C THR A 54 5.10 0.09 -2.47
N ARG A 55 4.85 -0.84 -3.39
CA ARG A 55 4.22 -0.56 -4.68
C ARG A 55 2.81 -0.01 -4.48
N CYS A 56 2.04 -0.59 -3.57
CA CYS A 56 0.72 -0.10 -3.16
C CYS A 56 0.79 1.35 -2.62
N ALA A 57 1.79 1.67 -1.79
CA ALA A 57 1.98 3.02 -1.29
C ALA A 57 2.35 4.01 -2.40
N ALA A 58 3.28 3.64 -3.30
CA ALA A 58 3.70 4.47 -4.42
C ALA A 58 2.53 4.77 -5.38
N GLU A 59 1.75 3.75 -5.72
CA GLU A 59 0.56 3.86 -6.57
C GLU A 59 -0.52 4.72 -5.90
N ALA A 60 -0.76 4.55 -4.60
CA ALA A 60 -1.73 5.35 -3.86
C ALA A 60 -1.36 6.85 -3.83
N VAL A 61 -0.07 7.16 -3.73
CA VAL A 61 0.44 8.53 -3.81
C VAL A 61 0.34 9.08 -5.23
N ALA A 62 0.74 8.30 -6.23
CA ALA A 62 0.71 8.70 -7.64
C ALA A 62 -0.71 8.95 -8.14
N ALA A 63 -1.66 8.11 -7.72
CA ALA A 63 -3.07 8.23 -8.02
C ALA A 63 -3.80 9.25 -7.11
N GLU A 64 -3.09 9.89 -6.17
CA GLU A 64 -3.66 10.80 -5.17
C GLU A 64 -4.96 10.27 -4.56
N GLN A 65 -4.93 9.04 -4.04
CA GLN A 65 -6.13 8.34 -3.62
C GLN A 65 -7.02 9.17 -2.70
N GLN A 66 -8.31 9.15 -3.00
CA GLN A 66 -9.26 10.06 -2.36
C GLN A 66 -9.75 9.53 -1.02
N SER A 67 -9.82 8.21 -0.85
CA SER A 67 -10.26 7.54 0.37
C SER A 67 -9.83 6.07 0.38
N GLY A 68 -9.75 5.46 1.58
CA GLY A 68 -9.53 4.03 1.78
C GLY A 68 -8.28 3.72 2.62
N ILE A 69 -7.85 2.46 2.59
CA ILE A 69 -6.68 1.96 3.32
C ILE A 69 -5.66 1.43 2.31
N TYR A 70 -4.47 2.02 2.31
CA TYR A 70 -3.37 1.67 1.41
C TYR A 70 -2.12 1.44 2.22
N ALA A 71 -1.40 0.35 1.96
CA ALA A 71 -0.15 0.01 2.64
C ALA A 71 -0.20 0.03 4.20
N GLY A 72 -1.40 -0.06 4.81
CA GLY A 72 -1.61 0.04 6.25
C GLY A 72 -1.85 1.46 6.78
N VAL A 73 -2.02 2.44 5.89
CA VAL A 73 -2.34 3.84 6.17
C VAL A 73 -3.78 4.13 5.73
N PHE A 74 -4.56 4.73 6.63
CA PHE A 74 -5.91 5.18 6.32
C PHE A 74 -5.84 6.56 5.68
N VAL A 75 -6.31 6.65 4.44
CA VAL A 75 -6.47 7.89 3.69
C VAL A 75 -7.88 8.41 3.92
N PRO A 76 -8.05 9.49 4.71
CA PRO A 76 -9.35 10.09 4.90
C PRO A 76 -9.76 10.87 3.64
N GLU A 77 -11.06 11.10 3.47
CA GLU A 77 -11.58 11.82 2.30
C GLU A 77 -10.93 13.21 2.14
N ARG A 78 -10.27 13.45 1.00
CA ARG A 78 -9.51 14.71 0.72
C ARG A 78 -10.34 15.97 0.96
N ARG A 79 -11.63 15.94 0.60
CA ARG A 79 -12.52 17.11 0.74
C ARG A 79 -12.98 17.37 2.17
N LYS A 80 -12.96 16.36 3.05
CA LYS A 80 -13.50 16.46 4.42
C LYS A 80 -12.43 16.58 5.49
N SER A 81 -11.20 16.13 5.23
CA SER A 81 -10.16 16.03 6.27
C SER A 81 -8.86 16.72 5.89
N LYS A 82 -8.39 17.63 6.76
CA LYS A 82 -7.04 18.20 6.71
C LYS A 82 -5.92 17.16 6.91
N GLY A 83 -6.26 15.96 7.38
CA GLY A 83 -5.35 14.84 7.59
C GLY A 83 -4.94 14.09 6.31
N TRP A 84 -5.55 14.37 5.15
CA TRP A 84 -5.21 13.69 3.90
C TRP A 84 -3.74 13.89 3.52
N SER A 85 -3.22 15.11 3.64
CA SER A 85 -1.81 15.39 3.33
C SER A 85 -0.85 14.65 4.25
N ALA A 86 -1.22 14.45 5.53
CA ALA A 86 -0.43 13.65 6.47
C ALA A 86 -0.44 12.17 6.07
N ALA A 87 -1.61 11.61 5.71
CA ALA A 87 -1.71 10.24 5.21
C ALA A 87 -0.87 10.03 3.93
N MET A 88 -0.90 11.00 3.00
CA MET A 88 -0.08 10.95 1.78
C MET A 88 1.41 11.03 2.06
N ASN A 89 1.84 11.82 3.06
CA ASN A 89 3.24 11.83 3.48
C ASN A 89 3.66 10.48 4.09
N GLN A 90 2.82 9.86 4.93
CA GLN A 90 3.10 8.52 5.45
C GLN A 90 3.22 7.47 4.34
N LEU A 91 2.36 7.54 3.31
CA LEU A 91 2.46 6.65 2.15
C LEU A 91 3.76 6.89 1.37
N ARG A 92 4.20 8.14 1.23
CA ARG A 92 5.48 8.46 0.59
C ARG A 92 6.66 7.90 1.37
N GLU A 93 6.62 7.96 2.70
CA GLU A 93 7.66 7.37 3.56
C GLU A 93 7.75 5.86 3.33
N ILE A 94 6.62 5.14 3.34
CA ILE A 94 6.56 3.69 3.10
C ILE A 94 7.05 3.35 1.68
N ALA A 95 6.67 4.14 0.68
CA ALA A 95 7.14 3.96 -0.69
C ALA A 95 8.67 4.16 -0.79
N ALA A 96 9.22 5.13 -0.06
CA ALA A 96 10.66 5.41 -0.03
C ALA A 96 11.48 4.31 0.69
N GLU A 97 10.93 3.66 1.71
CA GLU A 97 11.60 2.55 2.41
C GLU A 97 11.94 1.38 1.46
N SER A 98 11.12 1.10 0.44
CA SER A 98 11.44 0.08 -0.57
C SER A 98 12.49 0.50 -1.58
N ALA A 99 12.58 1.79 -1.90
CA ALA A 99 13.68 2.28 -2.72
C ALA A 99 15.03 2.09 -2.00
N GLY A 100 15.03 2.14 -0.66
CA GLY A 100 16.17 1.77 0.18
C GLY A 100 16.39 0.25 0.31
N ALA A 101 15.31 -0.55 0.37
CA ALA A 101 15.39 -2.01 0.48
C ALA A 101 15.77 -2.73 -0.85
N ALA A 102 15.69 -2.02 -1.99
CA ALA A 102 16.20 -2.48 -3.28
C ALA A 102 17.73 -2.28 -3.44
N SER A 103 18.47 -1.94 -2.38
CA SER A 103 19.90 -2.24 -2.34
C SER A 103 20.11 -3.69 -1.90
N PRO A 104 20.78 -4.53 -2.72
CA PRO A 104 21.09 -5.88 -2.30
C PRO A 104 21.94 -5.79 -1.03
N ARG A 105 21.54 -6.54 0.00
CA ARG A 105 22.35 -6.76 1.21
C ARG A 105 23.79 -7.01 0.75
N PRO A 106 24.79 -6.20 1.16
CA PRO A 106 26.15 -6.66 1.05
C PRO A 106 26.31 -7.76 2.09
N GLY A 107 26.10 -9.01 1.64
CA GLY A 107 26.55 -10.19 2.36
C GLY A 107 28.07 -10.12 2.49
N LYS A 108 28.57 -9.48 3.54
CA LYS A 108 29.93 -9.73 4.03
C LYS A 108 29.85 -10.84 5.06
N GLY A 109 29.84 -12.07 4.56
CA GLY A 109 30.41 -13.18 5.32
C GLY A 109 31.87 -12.85 5.61
N SER A 110 32.16 -12.47 6.85
CA SER A 110 33.53 -12.34 7.35
C SER A 110 34.20 -13.70 7.23
N ARG A 111 35.16 -13.77 6.30
CA ARG A 111 36.08 -14.90 6.16
C ARG A 111 37.10 -14.87 7.29
N ARG A 112 37.23 -16.03 7.94
CA ARG A 112 38.45 -16.76 8.30
C ARG A 112 39.47 -16.08 9.24
N GLY A 113 39.85 -16.87 10.25
CA GLY A 113 41.04 -16.66 11.07
C GLY A 113 42.33 -17.08 10.37
#